data_AF-A0A3D2FTY5-F1
#
_entry.id   AF-A0A3D2FTY5-F1
#
_cell.length_a   1.000
_cell.length_b   1.000
_cell.length_c   1.000
_cell.angle_alpha   90.00
_cell.angle_beta   90.00
_cell.angle_gamma   90.00
#
_symmetry.space_group_name_H-M   'P 1'
#
loop_
_entity.id
_entity.type
_entity.pdbx_description
1 polymer ?
#
loop_
_entity_poly.entity_id
_entity_poly.type
_entity_poly.pdbx_seq_one_letter_code
_entity_poly.pdbx_strand_id
1 'polypeptide(L)'
;EDVLEMRRRDRPHTWGLRGGYAPVISRELRIGVGGRVLADGTIETPLDEDAVIAAAEQLLAAGCEGLCISFINSYANPQLEHRAAALVRAIWPNDHVTVAADILPEIREFERLSTATLNAYLQPRMALYLNQLKTRTAERGGDSDILIVQSNGGVMSLDAAASQPVRTALSGPAAGVIAARHIGQSAGFDNVITCDMGGTSFDVSVIADGKTALAAQTSIDFGMVV
;
A
#
# COMPACT_ATOMS: atom_id res chain seq x y z
N GLU A 1 -17.50 -0.37 6.20
CA GLU A 1 -17.65 0.36 4.92
C GLU A 1 -17.15 1.79 5.00
N ASP A 2 -17.50 2.54 6.04
CA ASP A 2 -17.18 3.98 6.15
C ASP A 2 -15.84 4.31 6.84
N VAL A 3 -15.01 3.31 7.12
CA VAL A 3 -13.71 3.47 7.80
C VAL A 3 -12.80 4.45 7.04
N LEU A 4 -12.73 4.37 5.70
CA LEU A 4 -11.95 5.31 4.89
C LEU A 4 -12.46 6.75 4.96
N GLU A 5 -13.78 6.93 5.13
CA GLU A 5 -14.40 8.25 5.22
C GLU A 5 -14.18 8.87 6.60
N MET A 6 -14.43 8.09 7.65
CA MET A 6 -14.38 8.54 9.04
C MET A 6 -12.95 8.69 9.55
N ARG A 7 -12.01 7.88 9.03
CA ARG A 7 -10.61 7.83 9.43
C ARG A 7 -10.48 7.74 10.95
N ARG A 8 -9.59 8.55 11.53
CA ARG A 8 -9.45 8.72 12.99
C ARG A 8 -10.06 10.02 13.51
N ARG A 9 -10.86 10.71 12.70
CA ARG A 9 -11.34 12.09 12.97
C ARG A 9 -10.19 13.06 13.27
N ASP A 10 -9.06 12.84 12.60
CA ASP A 10 -7.89 13.68 12.59
C ASP A 10 -8.17 15.02 11.88
N ARG A 11 -7.46 16.06 12.30
CA ARG A 11 -7.63 17.42 11.78
C ARG A 11 -6.45 17.79 10.87
N PRO A 12 -6.68 18.42 9.72
CA PRO A 12 -5.60 18.82 8.81
C PRO A 12 -4.72 19.92 9.39
N HIS A 13 -5.27 20.73 10.30
CA HIS A 13 -4.56 21.78 11.00
C HIS A 13 -4.83 21.66 12.50
N THR A 14 -3.78 21.83 13.31
CA THR A 14 -3.83 21.74 14.78
C THR A 14 -4.95 22.58 15.39
N TRP A 15 -5.21 23.76 14.82
CA TRP A 15 -6.23 24.71 15.27
C TRP A 15 -7.45 24.82 14.33
N GLY A 16 -7.56 23.92 13.34
CA GLY A 16 -8.67 23.89 12.40
C GLY A 16 -9.93 23.26 12.99
N LEU A 17 -11.10 23.85 12.73
CA LEU A 17 -12.40 23.30 13.15
C LEU A 17 -13.08 22.48 12.04
N ARG A 18 -12.59 22.58 10.80
CA ARG A 18 -13.12 21.89 9.61
C ARG A 18 -11.97 21.30 8.82
N GLY A 19 -12.25 20.21 8.11
CA GLY A 19 -11.33 19.58 7.18
C GLY A 19 -12.12 18.72 6.22
N GLY A 20 -11.76 18.78 4.94
CA GLY A 20 -12.24 17.84 3.93
C GLY A 20 -11.20 16.76 3.69
N TYR A 21 -11.65 15.57 3.34
CA TYR A 21 -10.82 14.50 2.85
C TYR A 21 -11.59 13.79 1.75
N ALA A 22 -10.92 13.52 0.63
CA ALA A 22 -11.47 12.69 -0.44
C ALA A 22 -10.84 11.29 -0.31
N PRO A 23 -11.60 10.25 0.04
CA PRO A 23 -11.06 8.90 0.11
C PRO A 23 -10.65 8.40 -1.27
N VAL A 24 -9.60 7.58 -1.30
CA VAL A 24 -9.05 6.97 -2.52
C VAL A 24 -10.11 6.17 -3.29
N ILE A 25 -11.04 5.53 -2.56
CA ILE A 25 -12.18 4.80 -3.10
C ILE A 25 -13.46 5.49 -2.64
N SER A 26 -14.31 5.89 -3.58
CA SER A 26 -15.59 6.55 -3.33
C SER A 26 -16.62 5.63 -2.66
N ARG A 27 -17.62 6.21 -1.97
CA ARG A 27 -18.54 5.46 -1.08
C ARG A 27 -19.36 4.39 -1.79
N GLU A 28 -19.76 4.65 -3.01
CA GLU A 28 -20.56 3.80 -3.88
C GLU A 28 -19.79 2.56 -4.36
N LEU A 29 -18.46 2.59 -4.31
CA LEU A 29 -17.57 1.46 -4.63
C LEU A 29 -17.12 0.69 -3.39
N ARG A 30 -17.72 0.93 -2.23
CA ARG A 30 -17.42 0.25 -0.95
C ARG A 30 -18.62 -0.60 -0.53
N ILE A 31 -18.52 -1.91 -0.71
CA ILE A 31 -19.59 -2.88 -0.40
C ILE A 31 -19.23 -3.67 0.86
N GLY A 32 -20.15 -3.71 1.83
CA GLY A 32 -20.04 -4.55 3.02
C GLY A 32 -20.54 -5.97 2.73
N VAL A 33 -19.82 -6.97 3.22
CA VAL A 33 -20.20 -8.38 3.12
C VAL A 33 -20.15 -9.04 4.50
N GLY A 34 -20.92 -10.10 4.70
CA GLY A 34 -20.96 -10.84 5.96
C GLY A 34 -19.64 -11.54 6.29
N GLY A 35 -19.21 -11.46 7.55
CA GLY A 35 -18.01 -12.13 8.05
C GLY A 35 -17.38 -11.37 9.22
N ARG A 36 -17.00 -12.09 10.28
CA ARG A 36 -16.46 -11.46 11.49
C ARG A 36 -15.39 -12.32 12.16
N VAL A 37 -14.23 -11.70 12.38
CA VAL A 37 -13.13 -12.25 13.18
C VAL A 37 -13.02 -11.45 14.48
N LEU A 38 -12.90 -12.15 15.60
CA LEU A 38 -12.66 -11.56 16.93
C LEU A 38 -11.17 -11.21 17.11
N ALA A 39 -10.87 -10.44 18.15
CA ALA A 39 -9.49 -9.97 18.40
C ALA A 39 -8.51 -11.10 18.74
N ASP A 40 -9.00 -12.26 19.17
CA ASP A 40 -8.22 -13.49 19.42
C ASP A 40 -8.03 -14.34 18.16
N GLY A 41 -8.57 -13.92 17.01
CA GLY A 41 -8.53 -14.66 15.75
C GLY A 41 -9.67 -15.66 15.56
N THR A 42 -10.58 -15.81 16.52
CA THR A 42 -11.75 -16.69 16.40
C THR A 42 -12.73 -16.13 15.37
N ILE A 43 -13.25 -16.98 14.48
CA ILE A 43 -14.31 -16.61 13.54
C ILE A 43 -15.65 -16.65 14.29
N GLU A 44 -16.26 -15.49 14.50
CA GLU A 44 -17.58 -15.35 15.12
C GLU A 44 -18.69 -15.57 14.09
N THR A 45 -18.57 -14.90 12.94
CA THR A 45 -19.52 -15.02 11.83
C THR A 45 -18.76 -15.53 10.61
N PRO A 46 -19.19 -16.64 9.99
CA PRO A 46 -18.56 -17.16 8.78
C PRO A 46 -18.68 -16.17 7.62
N LEU A 47 -17.84 -16.35 6.61
CA LEU A 47 -17.92 -15.57 5.37
C LEU A 47 -19.25 -15.84 4.66
N ASP A 48 -19.93 -14.78 4.25
CA ASP A 48 -21.04 -14.87 3.31
C ASP A 48 -20.48 -14.93 1.88
N GLU A 49 -20.26 -16.15 1.37
CA GLU A 49 -19.62 -16.37 0.08
C GLU A 49 -20.46 -15.84 -1.10
N ASP A 50 -21.79 -15.97 -1.03
CA ASP A 50 -22.69 -15.49 -2.06
C ASP A 50 -22.68 -13.95 -2.12
N ALA A 51 -22.66 -13.28 -0.96
CA ALA A 51 -22.52 -11.83 -0.90
C ALA A 51 -21.17 -11.33 -1.44
N VAL A 52 -20.08 -12.08 -1.25
CA VAL A 52 -18.77 -11.76 -1.83
C VAL A 52 -18.80 -11.81 -3.35
N ILE A 53 -19.39 -12.86 -3.92
CA ILE A 53 -19.51 -13.03 -5.37
C ILE A 53 -20.36 -11.90 -5.95
N ALA A 54 -21.55 -11.65 -5.37
CA ALA A 54 -22.45 -10.59 -5.81
C ALA A 54 -21.79 -9.20 -5.73
N ALA A 55 -21.04 -8.90 -4.66
CA ALA A 55 -20.31 -7.65 -4.52
C ALA A 55 -19.22 -7.49 -5.59
N ALA A 56 -18.49 -8.55 -5.91
CA ALA A 56 -17.47 -8.52 -6.95
C ALA A 56 -18.07 -8.32 -8.35
N GLU A 57 -19.16 -9.01 -8.68
CA GLU A 57 -19.88 -8.78 -9.95
C GLU A 57 -20.39 -7.34 -10.06
N GLN A 58 -20.92 -6.78 -8.98
CA GLN A 58 -21.37 -5.39 -8.94
C GLN A 58 -20.20 -4.40 -9.19
N LEU A 59 -19.05 -4.60 -8.54
CA LEU A 59 -17.88 -3.74 -8.73
C LEU A 59 -17.29 -3.87 -10.15
N LEU A 60 -17.32 -5.08 -10.71
CA LEU A 60 -16.90 -5.32 -12.08
C LEU A 60 -17.82 -4.58 -13.08
N ALA A 61 -19.14 -4.66 -12.87
CA ALA A 61 -20.12 -3.93 -13.67
C ALA A 61 -19.99 -2.40 -13.55
N ALA A 62 -19.49 -1.91 -12.40
CA ALA A 62 -19.17 -0.50 -12.18
C ALA A 62 -17.84 -0.06 -12.85
N GLY A 63 -17.10 -0.97 -13.49
CA GLY A 63 -15.87 -0.68 -14.22
C GLY A 63 -14.61 -0.63 -13.35
N CYS A 64 -14.62 -1.25 -12.17
CA CYS A 64 -13.43 -1.33 -11.32
C CYS A 64 -12.33 -2.21 -11.97
N GLU A 65 -11.12 -1.67 -12.10
CA GLU A 65 -9.96 -2.37 -12.68
C GLU A 65 -9.23 -3.26 -11.67
N GLY A 66 -9.36 -2.95 -10.38
CA GLY A 66 -8.78 -3.68 -9.26
C GLY A 66 -9.69 -3.65 -8.02
N LEU A 67 -9.43 -4.56 -7.08
CA LEU A 67 -10.26 -4.78 -5.91
C LEU A 67 -9.41 -4.95 -4.64
N CYS A 68 -9.89 -4.39 -3.52
CA CYS A 68 -9.29 -4.56 -2.20
C CYS A 68 -10.25 -5.28 -1.25
N ILE A 69 -9.77 -6.32 -0.57
CA ILE A 69 -10.54 -7.08 0.43
C ILE A 69 -9.97 -6.79 1.81
N SER A 70 -10.85 -6.44 2.76
CA SER A 70 -10.46 -6.15 4.13
C SER A 70 -11.59 -6.47 5.11
N PHE A 71 -11.32 -7.34 6.08
CA PHE A 71 -12.17 -7.64 7.22
C PHE A 71 -11.51 -7.16 8.52
N ILE A 72 -12.34 -6.92 9.54
CA ILE A 72 -11.87 -6.53 10.87
C ILE A 72 -11.13 -7.72 11.51
N ASN A 73 -10.00 -7.43 12.16
CA ASN A 73 -9.13 -8.40 12.85
C ASN A 73 -8.48 -9.47 11.96
N SER A 74 -8.45 -9.30 10.64
CA SER A 74 -7.75 -10.23 9.75
C SER A 74 -6.23 -10.26 9.95
N TYR A 75 -5.64 -9.29 10.64
CA TYR A 75 -4.25 -9.37 11.10
C TYR A 75 -4.04 -10.53 12.10
N ALA A 76 -5.06 -10.89 12.87
CA ALA A 76 -5.03 -12.01 13.81
C ALA A 76 -5.39 -13.33 13.13
N ASN A 77 -6.35 -13.32 12.19
CA ASN A 77 -6.68 -14.49 11.37
C ASN A 77 -7.10 -14.06 9.95
N PRO A 78 -6.26 -14.27 8.92
CA PRO A 78 -6.53 -13.80 7.55
C PRO A 78 -7.49 -14.70 6.76
N GLN A 79 -8.00 -15.78 7.36
CA GLN A 79 -8.74 -16.83 6.64
C GLN A 79 -9.94 -16.31 5.84
N LEU A 80 -10.72 -15.38 6.39
CA LEU A 80 -11.88 -14.82 5.67
C LEU A 80 -11.45 -14.00 4.44
N GLU A 81 -10.36 -13.23 4.55
CA GLU A 81 -9.84 -12.45 3.43
C GLU A 81 -9.26 -13.34 2.33
N HIS A 82 -8.49 -14.36 2.69
CA HIS A 82 -7.95 -15.31 1.71
C HIS A 82 -9.06 -16.11 1.03
N ARG A 83 -10.10 -16.51 1.77
CA ARG A 83 -11.25 -17.19 1.19
C ARG A 83 -12.03 -16.29 0.24
N ALA A 84 -12.32 -15.05 0.64
CA ALA A 84 -12.96 -14.08 -0.23
C ALA A 84 -12.12 -13.80 -1.49
N ALA A 85 -10.80 -13.67 -1.36
CA ALA A 85 -9.91 -13.48 -2.50
C ALA A 85 -9.93 -14.66 -3.47
N ALA A 86 -9.99 -15.89 -2.97
CA ALA A 86 -10.10 -17.07 -3.82
C ALA A 86 -11.41 -17.08 -4.64
N LEU A 87 -12.52 -16.68 -4.03
CA LEU A 87 -13.82 -16.55 -4.71
C LEU A 87 -13.77 -15.45 -5.78
N VAL A 88 -13.27 -14.27 -5.42
CA VAL A 88 -13.18 -13.13 -6.35
C VAL A 88 -12.25 -13.44 -7.52
N ARG A 89 -11.08 -14.05 -7.28
CA ARG A 89 -10.13 -14.40 -8.35
C ARG A 89 -10.70 -15.41 -9.37
N ALA A 90 -11.73 -16.16 -9.03
CA ALA A 90 -12.39 -17.06 -9.97
C ALA A 90 -13.22 -16.32 -11.03
N ILE A 91 -13.64 -15.08 -10.75
CA ILE A 91 -14.51 -14.28 -11.64
C ILE A 91 -13.89 -12.95 -12.08
N TRP A 92 -12.89 -12.45 -11.36
CA TRP A 92 -12.21 -11.19 -11.69
C TRP A 92 -11.33 -11.38 -12.94
N PRO A 93 -11.33 -10.42 -13.90
CA PRO A 93 -10.69 -10.63 -15.20
C PRO A 93 -9.14 -10.55 -15.18
N ASN A 94 -8.53 -10.24 -14.03
CA ASN A 94 -7.10 -10.02 -13.88
C ASN A 94 -6.64 -10.33 -12.45
N ASP A 95 -5.32 -10.21 -12.21
CA ASP A 95 -4.70 -10.51 -10.90
C ASP A 95 -4.76 -9.33 -9.90
N HIS A 96 -5.49 -8.25 -10.20
CA HIS A 96 -5.54 -7.04 -9.37
C HIS A 96 -6.52 -7.18 -8.20
N VAL A 97 -6.32 -8.23 -7.40
CA VAL A 97 -7.07 -8.50 -6.17
C VAL A 97 -6.12 -8.42 -4.99
N THR A 98 -6.18 -7.30 -4.27
CA THR A 98 -5.39 -7.02 -3.08
C THR A 98 -6.08 -7.54 -1.82
N VAL A 99 -5.35 -8.31 -1.03
CA VAL A 99 -5.75 -8.76 0.31
C VAL A 99 -5.05 -7.90 1.35
N ALA A 100 -5.82 -7.21 2.20
CA ALA A 100 -5.24 -6.28 3.17
C ALA A 100 -4.28 -6.95 4.16
N ALA A 101 -4.51 -8.23 4.52
CA ALA A 101 -3.63 -8.97 5.42
C ALA A 101 -2.26 -9.27 4.81
N ASP A 102 -2.19 -9.40 3.48
CA ASP A 102 -0.93 -9.65 2.76
C ASP A 102 -0.12 -8.36 2.56
N ILE A 103 -0.79 -7.20 2.64
CA ILE A 103 -0.15 -5.88 2.52
C ILE A 103 0.37 -5.39 3.86
N LEU A 104 -0.52 -5.29 4.86
CA LEU A 104 -0.20 -4.78 6.20
C LEU A 104 -0.94 -5.59 7.28
N PRO A 105 -0.34 -6.69 7.79
CA PRO A 105 -0.94 -7.53 8.83
C PRO A 105 -0.76 -6.91 10.23
N GLU A 106 -1.19 -5.66 10.41
CA GLU A 106 -1.09 -4.94 11.68
C GLU A 106 -2.46 -4.60 12.28
N ILE A 107 -2.47 -4.39 13.59
CA ILE A 107 -3.63 -3.87 14.31
C ILE A 107 -3.91 -2.43 13.86
N ARG A 108 -5.20 -2.04 13.88
CA ARG A 108 -5.81 -0.77 13.43
C ARG A 108 -6.33 -0.84 12.00
N GLU A 109 -7.65 -0.77 11.90
CA GLU A 109 -8.41 -0.97 10.67
C GLU A 109 -8.21 0.15 9.64
N PHE A 110 -8.01 1.39 10.10
CA PHE A 110 -7.87 2.52 9.20
C PHE A 110 -6.55 2.48 8.42
N GLU A 111 -5.40 2.40 9.09
CA GLU A 111 -4.08 2.35 8.44
C GLU A 111 -3.97 1.16 7.50
N ARG A 112 -4.41 -0.01 7.98
CA ARG A 112 -4.44 -1.24 7.20
C ARG A 112 -5.29 -1.11 5.94
N LEU A 113 -6.50 -0.58 6.07
CA LEU A 113 -7.38 -0.39 4.92
C LEU A 113 -6.85 0.71 3.99
N SER A 114 -6.32 1.81 4.53
CA SER A 114 -5.74 2.91 3.74
C SER A 114 -4.58 2.42 2.89
N THR A 115 -3.65 1.68 3.49
CA THR A 115 -2.49 1.09 2.79
C THR A 115 -2.92 0.07 1.72
N ALA A 116 -3.85 -0.82 2.05
CA ALA A 116 -4.32 -1.85 1.12
C ALA A 116 -5.12 -1.25 -0.06
N THR A 117 -5.95 -0.24 0.20
CA THR A 117 -6.71 0.46 -0.86
C THR A 117 -5.80 1.28 -1.76
N LEU A 118 -4.75 1.90 -1.22
CA LEU A 118 -3.72 2.56 -2.01
C LEU A 118 -2.97 1.58 -2.91
N ASN A 119 -2.64 0.39 -2.39
CA ASN A 119 -2.05 -0.66 -3.19
C ASN A 119 -2.95 -1.04 -4.37
N ALA A 120 -4.21 -1.36 -4.09
CA ALA A 120 -5.19 -1.77 -5.10
C ALA A 120 -5.44 -0.68 -6.15
N TYR A 121 -5.47 0.59 -5.74
CA TYR A 121 -5.64 1.73 -6.63
C TYR A 121 -4.46 1.90 -7.60
N LEU A 122 -3.22 1.72 -7.11
CA LEU A 122 -2.01 1.87 -7.91
C LEU A 122 -1.70 0.64 -8.79
N GLN A 123 -2.15 -0.54 -8.37
CA GLN A 123 -1.78 -1.83 -8.97
C GLN A 123 -1.96 -1.90 -10.49
N PRO A 124 -3.12 -1.54 -11.09
CA PRO A 124 -3.31 -1.69 -12.53
C PRO A 124 -2.32 -0.85 -13.36
N ARG A 125 -2.07 0.40 -12.92
CA ARG A 125 -1.19 1.34 -13.61
C ARG A 125 0.28 0.95 -13.45
N MET A 126 0.68 0.62 -12.24
CA MET A 126 2.06 0.24 -11.92
C MET A 126 2.44 -1.09 -12.56
N ALA A 127 1.57 -2.10 -12.51
CA ALA A 127 1.82 -3.39 -13.14
C ALA A 127 1.99 -3.25 -14.66
N LEU A 128 1.14 -2.46 -15.33
CA LEU A 128 1.28 -2.19 -16.76
C LEU A 128 2.64 -1.57 -17.09
N TYR A 129 3.04 -0.53 -16.35
CA TYR A 129 4.31 0.16 -16.57
C TYR A 129 5.52 -0.75 -16.36
N LEU A 130 5.56 -1.48 -15.24
CA LEU A 130 6.68 -2.35 -14.88
C LEU A 130 6.80 -3.54 -15.84
N ASN A 131 5.68 -4.10 -16.29
CA ASN A 131 5.68 -5.15 -17.31
C ASN A 131 6.20 -4.64 -18.65
N GLN A 132 5.81 -3.43 -19.08
CA GLN A 132 6.36 -2.82 -20.30
C GLN A 132 7.87 -2.56 -20.19
N LEU A 133 8.34 -2.12 -19.02
CA LEU A 133 9.77 -1.94 -18.76
C LEU A 133 10.53 -3.28 -18.87
N LYS A 134 9.98 -4.34 -18.27
CA LYS A 134 10.52 -5.72 -18.34
C LYS A 134 10.67 -6.16 -19.80
N THR A 135 9.59 -6.09 -20.57
CA THR A 135 9.56 -6.53 -21.97
C THR A 135 10.55 -5.74 -22.84
N ARG A 136 10.53 -4.41 -22.75
CA ARG A 136 11.41 -3.55 -23.59
C ARG A 136 12.89 -3.72 -23.26
N THR A 137 13.22 -4.06 -22.02
CA THR A 137 14.61 -4.31 -21.63
C THR A 137 15.08 -5.66 -22.17
N ALA A 138 14.24 -6.69 -22.05
CA ALA A 138 14.52 -8.01 -22.61
C ALA A 138 14.68 -7.98 -24.14
N GLU A 139 13.82 -7.24 -24.86
CA GLU A 139 13.91 -7.06 -26.32
C GLU A 139 15.23 -6.42 -26.78
N ARG A 140 15.91 -5.67 -25.90
CA ARG A 140 17.20 -5.03 -26.18
C ARG A 140 18.41 -5.90 -25.82
N GLY A 141 18.20 -7.17 -25.46
CA GLY A 141 19.25 -8.11 -25.05
C GLY A 141 19.73 -7.92 -23.61
N GLY A 142 18.93 -7.28 -22.76
CA GLY A 142 19.21 -7.18 -21.33
C GLY A 142 18.78 -8.46 -20.61
N ASP A 143 19.74 -9.30 -20.21
CA ASP A 143 19.50 -10.52 -19.41
C ASP A 143 19.60 -10.28 -17.88
N SER A 144 19.75 -9.02 -17.46
CA SER A 144 19.91 -8.64 -16.05
C SER A 144 18.58 -8.45 -15.34
N ASP A 145 18.50 -8.92 -14.09
CA ASP A 145 17.36 -8.62 -13.21
C ASP A 145 17.23 -7.12 -12.94
N ILE A 146 16.04 -6.58 -13.16
CA ILE A 146 15.70 -5.20 -12.79
C ILE A 146 15.16 -5.20 -11.37
N LEU A 147 15.80 -4.39 -10.51
CA LEU A 147 15.42 -4.19 -9.13
C LEU A 147 14.82 -2.79 -8.92
N ILE A 148 13.75 -2.72 -8.15
CA ILE A 148 13.04 -1.49 -7.79
C ILE A 148 13.34 -1.15 -6.32
N VAL A 149 13.65 0.10 -6.03
CA VAL A 149 13.88 0.56 -4.66
C VAL A 149 12.57 0.65 -3.89
N GLN A 150 12.59 0.22 -2.64
CA GLN A 150 11.48 0.27 -1.69
C GLN A 150 11.57 1.49 -0.76
N SER A 151 10.44 1.84 -0.14
CA SER A 151 10.32 2.91 0.86
C SER A 151 11.23 2.72 2.09
N ASN A 152 11.60 1.48 2.41
CA ASN A 152 12.51 1.14 3.52
C ASN A 152 14.01 1.21 3.15
N GLY A 153 14.35 1.61 1.91
CA GLY A 153 15.71 1.67 1.40
C GLY A 153 16.27 0.34 0.87
N GLY A 154 15.48 -0.74 0.92
CA GLY A 154 15.78 -2.02 0.29
C GLY A 154 15.42 -2.04 -1.21
N VAL A 155 15.53 -3.22 -1.81
CA VAL A 155 15.18 -3.44 -3.24
C VAL A 155 14.26 -4.65 -3.41
N MET A 156 13.47 -4.66 -4.48
CA MET A 156 12.52 -5.73 -4.81
C MET A 156 12.47 -6.02 -6.30
N SER A 157 11.97 -7.19 -6.68
CA SER A 157 11.76 -7.54 -8.09
C SER A 157 10.64 -6.72 -8.73
N LEU A 158 10.65 -6.64 -10.06
CA LEU A 158 9.56 -6.03 -10.83
C LEU A 158 8.21 -6.68 -10.53
N ASP A 159 8.16 -8.01 -10.43
CA ASP A 159 6.90 -8.73 -10.19
C ASP A 159 6.34 -8.40 -8.80
N ALA A 160 7.22 -8.32 -7.79
CA ALA A 160 6.83 -7.88 -6.46
C ALA A 160 6.33 -6.42 -6.48
N ALA A 161 7.01 -5.51 -7.18
CA ALA A 161 6.61 -4.11 -7.27
C ALA A 161 5.30 -3.91 -8.05
N ALA A 162 5.02 -4.77 -9.04
CA ALA A 162 3.75 -4.79 -9.76
C ALA A 162 2.60 -5.29 -8.89
N SER A 163 2.86 -6.26 -7.98
CA SER A 163 1.85 -6.77 -7.05
C SER A 163 1.62 -5.86 -5.83
N GLN A 164 2.68 -5.21 -5.33
CA GLN A 164 2.67 -4.40 -4.11
C GLN A 164 3.25 -2.99 -4.32
N PRO A 165 2.73 -2.18 -5.26
CA PRO A 165 3.27 -0.86 -5.57
C PRO A 165 3.25 0.13 -4.40
N VAL A 166 2.43 -0.09 -3.36
CA VAL A 166 2.45 0.77 -2.18
C VAL A 166 3.83 0.80 -1.50
N ARG A 167 4.61 -0.28 -1.62
CA ARG A 167 5.98 -0.38 -1.09
C ARG A 167 7.00 0.50 -1.82
N THR A 168 6.65 1.04 -2.98
CA THR A 168 7.52 1.94 -3.75
C THR A 168 7.21 3.41 -3.49
N ALA A 169 6.20 3.73 -2.69
CA ALA A 169 5.92 5.11 -2.28
C ALA A 169 7.13 5.70 -1.54
N LEU A 170 7.55 6.91 -1.90
CA LEU A 170 8.72 7.59 -1.30
C LEU A 170 10.05 6.82 -1.41
N SER A 171 10.21 5.94 -2.40
CA SER A 171 11.46 5.19 -2.63
C SER A 171 12.65 6.06 -3.05
N GLY A 172 12.40 7.18 -3.73
CA GLY A 172 13.44 8.13 -4.15
C GLY A 172 14.21 8.73 -2.97
N PRO A 173 13.53 9.42 -2.03
CA PRO A 173 14.16 9.91 -0.81
C PRO A 173 14.85 8.79 0.00
N ALA A 174 14.24 7.60 0.09
CA ALA A 174 14.84 6.46 0.79
C ALA A 174 16.18 6.04 0.16
N ALA A 175 16.27 5.96 -1.17
CA ALA A 175 17.51 5.68 -1.89
C ALA A 175 18.59 6.73 -1.58
N GLY A 176 18.20 8.01 -1.58
CA GLY A 176 19.10 9.13 -1.29
C GLY A 176 19.70 9.03 0.11
N VAL A 177 18.90 8.68 1.12
CA VAL A 177 19.36 8.49 2.49
C VAL A 177 20.31 7.29 2.62
N ILE A 178 20.03 6.17 1.95
CA ILE A 178 20.93 5.00 1.94
C ILE A 178 22.28 5.35 1.30
N ALA A 179 22.26 6.05 0.17
CA ALA A 179 23.48 6.51 -0.50
C ALA A 179 24.27 7.48 0.38
N ALA A 180 23.59 8.47 0.99
CA ALA A 180 24.23 9.45 1.86
C ALA A 180 24.85 8.81 3.10
N ARG A 181 24.20 7.79 3.68
CA ARG A 181 24.79 7.00 4.77
C ARG A 181 26.09 6.33 4.33
N HIS A 182 26.08 5.66 3.19
CA HIS A 182 27.25 4.96 2.68
C HIS A 182 28.41 5.92 2.39
N ILE A 183 28.12 7.06 1.74
CA ILE A 183 29.11 8.10 1.44
C ILE A 183 29.63 8.74 2.73
N GLY A 184 28.74 9.09 3.67
CA GLY A 184 29.09 9.68 4.96
C GLY A 184 30.03 8.80 5.77
N GLN A 185 29.69 7.51 5.93
CA GLN A 185 30.52 6.53 6.62
C GLN A 185 31.89 6.38 5.94
N SER A 186 31.92 6.31 4.61
CA SER A 186 33.17 6.22 3.84
C SER A 186 34.05 7.45 4.01
N ALA A 187 33.45 8.62 4.25
CA ALA A 187 34.14 9.88 4.53
C ALA A 187 34.46 10.09 6.03
N GLY A 188 34.12 9.14 6.91
CA GLY A 188 34.35 9.23 8.35
C GLY A 188 33.33 10.06 9.13
N PHE A 189 32.14 10.30 8.55
CA PHE A 189 31.04 11.04 9.18
C PHE A 189 29.86 10.11 9.48
N ASP A 190 29.62 9.85 10.77
CA ASP A 190 28.48 9.04 11.22
C ASP A 190 27.18 9.85 11.37
N ASN A 191 27.28 11.17 11.41
CA ASN A 191 26.13 12.08 11.58
C ASN A 191 25.98 12.96 10.34
N VAL A 192 24.89 12.75 9.59
CA VAL A 192 24.67 13.40 8.28
C VAL A 192 23.23 13.90 8.20
N ILE A 193 23.04 15.11 7.69
CA ILE A 193 21.72 15.63 7.30
C ILE A 193 21.69 15.65 5.77
N THR A 194 20.73 14.95 5.17
CA THR A 194 20.51 14.96 3.73
C THR A 194 19.50 16.04 3.37
N CYS A 195 19.68 16.61 2.19
CA CYS A 195 18.88 17.71 1.68
C CYS A 195 18.74 17.48 0.17
N ASP A 196 17.56 17.03 -0.27
CA ASP A 196 17.23 16.87 -1.69
C ASP A 196 16.25 17.97 -2.09
N MET A 197 16.73 18.88 -2.94
CA MET A 197 15.95 20.02 -3.41
C MET A 197 15.62 19.84 -4.88
N GLY A 198 14.35 19.54 -5.15
CA GLY A 198 13.79 19.53 -6.50
C GLY A 198 13.14 20.86 -6.87
N GLY A 199 12.55 20.91 -8.07
CA GLY A 199 11.73 22.05 -8.49
C GLY A 199 10.33 22.10 -7.86
N THR A 200 9.94 21.06 -7.12
CA THR A 200 8.57 20.86 -6.60
C THR A 200 8.56 20.46 -5.13
N SER A 201 9.53 19.63 -4.70
CA SER A 201 9.66 19.14 -3.33
C SER A 201 11.01 19.52 -2.72
N PHE A 202 11.05 19.45 -1.40
CA PHE A 202 12.25 19.61 -0.59
C PHE A 202 12.22 18.56 0.51
N ASP A 203 13.12 17.58 0.42
CA ASP A 203 13.14 16.40 1.27
C ASP A 203 14.39 16.44 2.18
N VAL A 204 14.16 16.30 3.49
CA VAL A 204 15.22 16.32 4.51
C VAL A 204 15.17 15.02 5.30
N SER A 205 16.34 14.46 5.59
CA SER A 205 16.46 13.30 6.48
C SER A 205 17.71 13.38 7.33
N VAL A 206 17.67 12.71 8.48
CA VAL A 206 18.75 12.72 9.46
C VAL A 206 19.28 11.30 9.63
N ILE A 207 20.60 11.17 9.52
CA ILE A 207 21.36 9.96 9.85
C ILE A 207 22.13 10.28 11.13
N ALA A 208 21.88 9.51 12.18
CA ALA A 208 22.50 9.68 13.48
C ALA A 208 23.23 8.40 13.88
N ASP A 209 24.45 8.53 14.38
CA ASP A 209 25.31 7.41 14.79
C ASP A 209 25.44 6.32 13.70
N GLY A 210 25.52 6.74 12.44
CA GLY A 210 25.62 5.87 11.28
C GLY A 210 24.36 5.03 11.04
N LYS A 211 23.20 5.39 11.60
CA LYS A 211 21.92 4.67 11.50
C LYS A 211 20.86 5.54 10.83
N THR A 212 20.09 4.92 9.95
CA THR A 212 18.87 5.50 9.37
C THR A 212 17.69 5.23 10.31
N ALA A 213 16.86 6.24 10.55
CA ALA A 213 15.60 6.05 11.26
C ALA A 213 14.53 5.52 10.30
N LEU A 214 13.79 4.50 10.71
CA LEU A 214 12.58 4.04 10.03
C LEU A 214 11.37 4.54 10.81
N ALA A 215 10.40 5.12 10.11
CA ALA A 215 9.10 5.47 10.68
C ALA A 215 8.14 4.29 10.51
N ALA A 216 7.39 3.94 11.57
CA ALA A 216 6.38 2.89 11.51
C ALA A 216 5.13 3.30 10.71
N GLN A 217 4.95 4.60 10.46
CA GLN A 217 3.80 5.16 9.78
C GLN A 217 4.22 6.46 9.10
N THR A 218 3.72 6.71 7.88
CA THR A 218 3.86 7.98 7.18
C THR A 218 2.56 8.38 6.48
N SER A 219 2.50 9.59 5.94
CA SER A 219 1.34 10.11 5.22
C SER A 219 1.78 10.55 3.83
N ILE A 220 1.15 10.02 2.77
CA ILE A 220 1.40 10.45 1.39
C ILE A 220 0.71 11.79 1.12
N ASP A 221 -0.52 11.93 1.62
CA ASP A 221 -1.31 13.16 1.66
C ASP A 221 -2.13 13.14 2.96
N PHE A 222 -2.80 14.23 3.31
CA PHE A 222 -3.67 14.29 4.48
C PHE A 222 -4.73 13.19 4.43
N GLY A 223 -4.73 12.31 5.44
CA GLY A 223 -5.66 11.18 5.51
C GLY A 223 -5.31 9.97 4.64
N MET A 224 -4.15 9.97 3.98
CA MET A 224 -3.61 8.83 3.23
C MET A 224 -2.38 8.28 3.94
N VAL A 225 -2.62 7.33 4.84
CA VAL A 225 -1.60 6.77 5.73
C VAL A 225 -1.11 5.44 5.17
N VAL A 226 0.21 5.26 5.16
CA VAL A 226 0.92 4.02 4.78
C VAL A 226 2.02 3.66 5.77
#